data_AF-A0AAQ2C9I5-F1
#
_entry.id   AF-A0AAQ2C9I5-F1
#
_cell.length_a   1.000
_cell.length_b   1.000
_cell.length_c   1.000
_cell.angle_alpha   90.00
_cell.angle_beta   90.00
_cell.angle_gamma   90.00
#
_symmetry.space_group_name_H-M   'P 1'
#
loop_
_entity.id
_entity.type
_entity.pdbx_description
1 polymer ?
#
loop_
_entity_poly.entity_id
_entity_poly.type
_entity_poly.pdbx_seq_one_letter_code
_entity_poly.pdbx_strand_id
1 'polypeptide(L)'
;MQPTADAETSLIIILSAVSLLGVAAAYLRRRFGQRGAAGRGAVIARYEVPTGYNLLEAADLVNRPTTAVAAQLVSLAVRGKVRILAFPVSAGGGAYTLQLLTVKGVHTLERQLLEALFPGLAVGGVRELGVTDRALAAQLRSCPRAARDLVTARGWRALMVGRGGKLIVIVMAAVLLPTLVIFGAVVQSAGSGQLGKVVPFVGIAAICIYLANRFAAATPQLTEAGAEQRDHLKGLKIFLGLAQADRVRLVQSADDAPPAVKTDAAGAPDTVELVRLSEKLLPFAVLWGVERDWARELVVLYEQGAPKPGWLMLQGDFSATAFNAAVTGLIGSVAKSATLPGGSPASR
;
A
#
# COMPACT_ATOMS: atom_id res chain seq x y z
N MET A 1 29.34 0.77 54.66
CA MET A 1 28.09 1.31 54.07
C MET A 1 28.11 1.40 52.53
N GLN A 2 29.00 0.67 51.81
CA GLN A 2 29.07 0.70 50.33
C GLN A 2 28.42 -0.46 49.53
N PRO A 3 28.03 -1.63 50.08
CA PRO A 3 27.68 -2.78 49.22
C PRO A 3 26.34 -2.66 48.48
N THR A 4 25.45 -1.73 48.88
CA THR A 4 24.13 -1.58 48.27
C THR A 4 24.16 -0.78 46.98
N ALA A 5 25.08 0.18 46.84
CA ALA A 5 25.20 1.02 45.64
C ALA A 5 25.74 0.24 44.43
N ASP A 6 26.66 -0.69 44.66
CA ASP A 6 27.23 -1.57 43.63
C ASP A 6 26.20 -2.60 43.13
N ALA A 7 25.31 -3.06 44.03
CA ALA A 7 24.22 -3.95 43.68
C ALA A 7 23.14 -3.26 42.84
N GLU A 8 22.78 -2.01 43.17
CA GLU A 8 21.82 -1.20 42.40
C GLU A 8 22.32 -0.93 40.98
N THR A 9 23.59 -0.53 40.82
CA THR A 9 24.19 -0.26 39.50
C THR A 9 24.30 -1.53 38.65
N SER A 10 24.69 -2.65 39.25
CA SER A 10 24.74 -3.95 38.56
C SER A 10 23.35 -4.40 38.08
N LEU A 11 22.31 -4.24 38.90
CA LEU A 11 20.92 -4.56 38.53
C LEU A 11 20.41 -3.68 37.38
N ILE A 12 20.74 -2.39 37.38
CA ILE A 12 20.36 -1.47 36.30
C ILE A 12 21.03 -1.85 34.97
N ILE A 13 22.32 -2.22 34.99
CA ILE A 13 23.05 -2.67 33.81
C ILE A 13 22.43 -3.97 33.27
N ILE A 14 22.12 -4.92 34.13
CA ILE A 14 21.48 -6.19 33.74
C ILE A 14 20.09 -5.93 33.15
N LEU A 15 19.27 -5.11 33.80
CA LEU A 15 17.90 -4.79 33.35
C LEU A 15 17.92 -4.11 31.97
N SER A 16 18.81 -3.14 31.78
CA SER A 16 18.94 -2.43 30.51
C SER A 16 19.51 -3.33 29.41
N ALA A 17 20.54 -4.13 29.69
CA ALA A 17 21.12 -5.08 28.75
C ALA A 17 20.11 -6.13 28.27
N VAL A 18 19.37 -6.75 29.19
CA VAL A 18 18.34 -7.76 28.87
C VAL A 18 17.20 -7.14 28.06
N SER A 19 16.75 -5.94 28.44
CA SER A 19 15.69 -5.22 27.71
C SER A 19 16.10 -4.91 26.27
N LEU A 20 17.32 -4.42 26.09
CA LEU A 20 17.83 -4.01 24.78
C LEU A 20 18.13 -5.22 23.88
N LEU A 21 18.72 -6.28 24.45
CA LEU A 21 18.96 -7.55 23.75
C LEU A 21 17.66 -8.25 23.37
N GLY A 22 16.66 -8.28 24.24
CA GLY A 22 15.35 -8.89 23.96
C GLY A 22 14.62 -8.19 22.81
N VAL A 23 14.60 -6.86 22.82
CA VAL A 23 14.03 -6.07 21.73
C VAL A 23 14.83 -6.24 20.44
N ALA A 24 16.16 -6.21 20.50
CA ALA A 24 17.03 -6.41 19.34
C ALA A 24 16.86 -7.81 18.73
N ALA A 25 16.79 -8.87 19.55
CA ALA A 25 16.54 -10.23 19.09
C ALA A 25 15.16 -10.36 18.42
N ALA A 26 14.11 -9.77 19.01
CA ALA A 26 12.78 -9.75 18.40
C ALA A 26 12.77 -8.99 17.06
N TYR A 27 13.48 -7.86 17.00
CA TYR A 27 13.64 -7.06 15.78
C TYR A 27 14.42 -7.80 14.69
N LEU A 28 15.57 -8.38 15.02
CA LEU A 28 16.41 -9.16 14.11
C LEU A 28 15.65 -10.38 13.57
N ARG A 29 14.98 -11.13 14.44
CA ARG A 29 14.13 -12.25 14.01
C ARG A 29 13.03 -11.80 13.06
N ARG A 30 12.39 -10.66 13.33
CA ARG A 30 11.38 -10.11 12.41
C ARG A 30 11.99 -9.69 11.07
N ARG A 31 13.17 -9.07 11.09
CA ARG A 31 13.85 -8.58 9.89
C ARG A 31 14.37 -9.71 9.00
N PHE A 32 14.89 -10.79 9.60
CA PHE A 32 15.58 -11.85 8.87
C PHE A 32 14.82 -13.18 8.80
N GLY A 33 13.93 -13.48 9.75
CA GLY A 33 13.32 -14.81 9.91
C GLY A 33 11.87 -14.95 9.43
N GLN A 34 11.09 -13.88 9.29
CA GLN A 34 9.73 -13.95 8.74
C GLN A 34 9.73 -13.56 7.26
N ARG A 35 10.28 -14.46 6.43
CA ARG A 35 10.16 -14.35 4.97
C ARG A 35 9.06 -15.29 4.51
N GLY A 36 7.99 -14.75 3.94
CA GLY A 36 6.98 -15.54 3.23
C GLY A 36 7.58 -16.22 2.01
N ALA A 37 6.74 -16.92 1.24
CA ALA A 37 7.20 -17.65 0.06
C ALA A 37 8.04 -16.75 -0.87
N ALA A 38 9.25 -17.24 -1.19
CA ALA A 38 10.23 -16.51 -1.99
C ALA A 38 9.69 -16.23 -3.41
N GLY A 39 8.77 -17.07 -3.89
CA GLY A 39 8.22 -16.99 -5.24
C GLY A 39 8.96 -17.90 -6.22
N ARG A 40 8.63 -17.80 -7.51
CA ARG A 40 9.36 -18.48 -8.58
C ARG A 40 10.60 -17.62 -8.88
N GLY A 41 11.80 -18.14 -8.60
CA GLY A 41 13.04 -17.36 -8.48
C GLY A 41 13.34 -16.38 -9.63
N ALA A 42 12.99 -16.73 -10.87
CA ALA A 42 13.08 -15.83 -12.02
C ALA A 42 11.71 -15.19 -12.35
N VAL A 43 11.65 -13.86 -12.30
CA VAL A 43 10.47 -13.09 -12.72
C VAL A 43 10.65 -12.64 -14.17
N ILE A 44 9.76 -13.08 -15.05
CA ILE A 44 9.78 -12.76 -16.48
C ILE A 44 8.86 -11.57 -16.76
N ALA A 45 9.21 -10.73 -17.73
CA ALA A 45 8.34 -9.65 -18.20
C ALA A 45 7.01 -10.20 -18.73
N ARG A 46 5.88 -9.65 -18.27
CA ARG A 46 4.53 -10.08 -18.68
C ARG A 46 3.68 -8.85 -18.97
N TYR A 47 2.98 -8.83 -20.11
CA TYR A 47 2.07 -7.73 -20.46
C TYR A 47 0.62 -7.99 -20.02
N GLU A 48 0.30 -9.24 -19.67
CA GLU A 48 -1.06 -9.65 -19.32
C GLU A 48 -1.52 -9.05 -17.99
N VAL A 49 -2.67 -8.39 -18.04
CA VAL A 49 -3.36 -7.91 -16.84
C VAL A 49 -3.90 -9.11 -16.06
N PRO A 50 -3.49 -9.29 -14.79
CA PRO A 50 -4.04 -10.38 -13.97
C PRO A 50 -5.55 -10.27 -13.86
N THR A 51 -6.24 -11.41 -14.01
CA THR A 51 -7.70 -11.52 -13.89
C THR A 51 -8.07 -12.10 -12.52
N GLY A 52 -9.28 -11.79 -12.04
CA GLY A 52 -9.82 -12.36 -10.80
C GLY A 52 -9.58 -11.57 -9.51
N TYR A 53 -8.85 -10.45 -9.55
CA TYR A 53 -8.72 -9.52 -8.43
C TYR A 53 -8.58 -8.07 -8.88
N ASN A 54 -8.89 -7.15 -7.99
CA ASN A 54 -8.82 -5.71 -8.26
C ASN A 54 -7.45 -5.11 -7.87
N LEU A 55 -7.25 -3.82 -8.15
CA LEU A 55 -5.97 -3.15 -7.89
C LEU A 55 -5.70 -2.89 -6.40
N LEU A 56 -6.74 -2.87 -5.55
CA LEU A 56 -6.55 -2.79 -4.09
C LEU A 56 -5.92 -4.08 -3.56
N GLU A 57 -6.39 -5.24 -4.05
CA GLU A 57 -5.81 -6.56 -3.73
C GLU A 57 -4.40 -6.69 -4.31
N ALA A 58 -4.20 -6.25 -5.57
CA ALA A 58 -2.89 -6.23 -6.21
C ALA A 58 -1.89 -5.39 -5.39
N ALA A 59 -2.31 -4.22 -4.92
CA ALA A 59 -1.49 -3.33 -4.11
C ALA A 59 -1.08 -3.94 -2.77
N ASP A 60 -1.96 -4.71 -2.12
CA ASP A 60 -1.60 -5.43 -0.90
C ASP A 60 -0.56 -6.52 -1.20
N LEU A 61 -0.71 -7.29 -2.28
CA LEU A 61 0.24 -8.35 -2.68
C LEU A 61 1.66 -7.81 -2.93
N VAL A 62 1.79 -6.62 -3.51
CA VAL A 62 3.08 -5.97 -3.78
C VAL A 62 3.51 -4.96 -2.71
N ASN A 63 2.77 -4.87 -1.61
CA ASN A 63 3.03 -3.99 -0.46
C ASN A 63 3.12 -2.49 -0.84
N ARG A 64 2.20 -2.01 -1.69
CA ARG A 64 2.06 -0.60 -2.11
C ARG A 64 0.69 -0.01 -1.76
N PRO A 65 0.31 0.06 -0.46
CA PRO A 65 -1.02 0.52 -0.06
C PRO A 65 -1.28 2.00 -0.34
N THR A 66 -0.23 2.82 -0.49
CA THR A 66 -0.34 4.27 -0.71
C THR A 66 -0.84 4.63 -2.10
N THR A 67 -0.47 3.84 -3.12
CA THR A 67 -0.91 4.05 -4.52
C THR A 67 -2.17 3.26 -4.86
N ALA A 68 -2.61 2.36 -3.97
CA ALA A 68 -3.73 1.43 -4.20
C ALA A 68 -5.02 2.13 -4.66
N VAL A 69 -5.46 3.14 -3.91
CA VAL A 69 -6.73 3.84 -4.18
C VAL A 69 -6.66 4.62 -5.49
N ALA A 70 -5.57 5.36 -5.72
CA ALA A 70 -5.39 6.14 -6.94
C ALA A 70 -5.35 5.22 -8.17
N ALA A 71 -4.59 4.12 -8.10
CA ALA A 71 -4.52 3.13 -9.16
C ALA A 71 -5.89 2.48 -9.43
N GLN A 72 -6.65 2.17 -8.37
CA GLN A 72 -8.01 1.63 -8.48
C GLN A 72 -8.98 2.62 -9.15
N LEU A 73 -8.89 3.92 -8.83
CA LEU A 73 -9.71 4.96 -9.45
C LEU A 73 -9.41 5.10 -10.95
N VAL A 74 -8.13 5.10 -11.33
CA VAL A 74 -7.73 5.11 -12.74
C VAL A 74 -8.22 3.85 -13.46
N SER A 75 -8.16 2.68 -12.81
CA SER A 75 -8.73 1.43 -13.35
C SER A 75 -10.24 1.52 -13.57
N LEU A 76 -10.98 2.14 -12.65
CA LEU A 76 -12.42 2.38 -12.81
C LEU A 76 -12.70 3.38 -13.93
N ALA A 77 -11.83 4.37 -14.11
CA ALA A 77 -11.97 5.36 -15.17
C ALA A 77 -11.74 4.76 -16.56
N VAL A 78 -10.61 4.05 -16.75
CA VAL A 78 -10.29 3.36 -18.02
C VAL A 78 -11.36 2.33 -18.38
N ARG A 79 -11.96 1.64 -17.39
CA ARG A 79 -13.09 0.71 -17.61
C ARG A 79 -14.45 1.39 -17.81
N GLY A 80 -14.50 2.72 -17.89
CA GLY A 80 -15.71 3.50 -18.12
C GLY A 80 -16.73 3.46 -16.97
N LYS A 81 -16.30 3.16 -15.74
CA LYS A 81 -17.15 3.15 -14.54
C LYS A 81 -17.27 4.53 -13.92
N VAL A 82 -16.18 5.29 -13.98
CA VAL A 82 -16.06 6.65 -13.48
C VAL A 82 -15.46 7.51 -14.60
N ARG A 83 -15.73 8.81 -14.59
CA ARG A 83 -15.02 9.79 -15.42
C ARG A 83 -14.26 10.74 -14.51
N ILE A 84 -13.02 11.04 -14.87
CA ILE A 84 -12.17 11.99 -14.14
C ILE A 84 -12.28 13.33 -14.86
N LEU A 85 -12.63 14.37 -14.12
CA LEU A 85 -12.66 15.76 -14.56
C LEU A 85 -11.46 16.44 -13.90
N ALA A 86 -10.51 16.92 -14.69
CA ALA A 86 -9.31 17.62 -14.22
C ALA A 86 -9.61 19.09 -13.88
N PHE A 87 -10.75 19.32 -13.23
CA PHE A 87 -11.22 20.63 -12.81
C PHE A 87 -12.28 20.55 -11.71
N PRO A 88 -12.39 21.61 -10.88
CA PRO A 88 -13.53 21.78 -9.98
C PRO A 88 -14.81 21.95 -10.78
N VAL A 89 -15.88 21.26 -10.37
CA VAL A 89 -17.24 21.48 -10.90
C VAL A 89 -18.07 22.30 -9.91
N SER A 90 -17.71 22.29 -8.63
CA SER A 90 -18.33 23.10 -7.58
C SER A 90 -17.32 24.07 -6.95
N ALA A 91 -17.81 25.04 -6.17
CA ALA A 91 -16.97 25.96 -5.42
C ALA A 91 -16.25 25.32 -4.21
N GLY A 92 -16.20 23.98 -4.14
CA GLY A 92 -15.73 23.21 -2.98
C GLY A 92 -14.20 23.14 -2.83
N GLY A 93 -13.45 23.75 -3.76
CA GLY A 93 -12.00 23.89 -3.67
C GLY A 93 -11.21 22.62 -4.02
N GLY A 94 -11.86 21.58 -4.54
CA GLY A 94 -11.17 20.40 -5.08
C GLY A 94 -10.58 20.64 -6.46
N ALA A 95 -9.32 20.27 -6.69
CA ALA A 95 -8.68 20.45 -8.00
C ALA A 95 -9.18 19.44 -9.06
N TYR A 96 -9.76 18.32 -8.62
CA TYR A 96 -10.22 17.23 -9.47
C TYR A 96 -11.60 16.79 -9.04
N THR A 97 -12.40 16.35 -9.99
CA THR A 97 -13.76 15.90 -9.75
C THR A 97 -14.00 14.54 -10.40
N LEU A 98 -14.61 13.61 -9.69
CA LEU A 98 -15.03 12.32 -10.21
C LEU A 98 -16.53 12.36 -10.54
N GLN A 99 -16.91 11.77 -11.66
CA GLN A 99 -18.30 11.57 -12.05
C GLN A 99 -18.59 10.08 -12.17
N LEU A 100 -19.65 9.59 -11.52
CA LEU A 100 -20.07 8.20 -11.63
C LEU A 100 -20.79 7.95 -12.95
N LEU A 101 -20.33 6.97 -13.75
CA LEU A 101 -21.00 6.58 -15.00
C LEU A 101 -21.82 5.31 -14.84
N THR A 102 -21.27 4.28 -14.21
CA THR A 102 -21.98 3.01 -14.00
C THR A 102 -21.37 2.18 -12.88
N VAL A 103 -22.22 1.38 -12.24
CA VAL A 103 -21.84 0.44 -11.17
C VAL A 103 -21.94 -1.02 -11.63
N LYS A 104 -22.26 -1.26 -12.91
CA LYS A 104 -22.40 -2.62 -13.46
C LYS A 104 -21.04 -3.28 -13.63
N GLY A 105 -20.92 -4.55 -13.23
CA GLY A 105 -19.70 -5.36 -13.43
C GLY A 105 -18.50 -4.88 -12.60
N VAL A 106 -18.76 -4.38 -11.39
CA VAL A 106 -17.77 -3.83 -10.46
C VAL A 106 -17.56 -4.84 -9.31
N HIS A 107 -16.31 -5.06 -8.91
CA HIS A 107 -16.00 -6.02 -7.83
C HIS A 107 -16.48 -5.54 -6.46
N THR A 108 -16.51 -6.42 -5.46
CA THR A 108 -17.05 -6.13 -4.12
C THR A 108 -16.34 -4.95 -3.43
N LEU A 109 -15.00 -4.93 -3.40
CA LEU A 109 -14.25 -3.80 -2.84
C LEU A 109 -14.36 -2.53 -3.69
N GLU A 110 -14.47 -2.70 -5.01
CA GLU A 110 -14.63 -1.55 -5.91
C GLU A 110 -15.99 -0.89 -5.69
N ARG A 111 -17.04 -1.69 -5.44
CA ARG A 111 -18.36 -1.18 -5.04
C ARG A 111 -18.28 -0.44 -3.72
N GLN A 112 -17.60 -0.98 -2.71
CA GLN A 112 -17.41 -0.29 -1.42
C GLN A 112 -16.68 1.05 -1.61
N LEU A 113 -15.66 1.10 -2.47
CA LEU A 113 -14.98 2.35 -2.81
C LEU A 113 -15.91 3.33 -3.53
N LEU A 114 -16.75 2.86 -4.46
CA LEU A 114 -17.74 3.70 -5.13
C LEU A 114 -18.81 4.21 -4.18
N GLU A 115 -19.30 3.40 -3.25
CA GLU A 115 -20.27 3.81 -2.22
C GLU A 115 -19.69 4.86 -1.28
N ALA A 116 -18.40 4.75 -0.95
CA ALA A 116 -17.67 5.75 -0.18
C ALA A 116 -17.54 7.10 -0.91
N LEU A 117 -17.35 7.07 -2.24
CA LEU A 117 -17.20 8.27 -3.07
C LEU A 117 -18.54 8.90 -3.46
N PHE A 118 -19.55 8.07 -3.69
CA PHE A 118 -20.86 8.45 -4.20
C PHE A 118 -21.94 7.82 -3.31
N PRO A 119 -22.35 8.50 -2.21
CA PRO A 119 -23.43 8.02 -1.36
C PRO A 119 -24.70 7.77 -2.19
N GLY A 120 -25.28 6.57 -2.07
CA GLY A 120 -26.47 6.17 -2.82
C GLY A 120 -26.20 5.75 -4.28
N LEU A 121 -24.94 5.72 -4.74
CA LEU A 121 -24.54 5.22 -6.06
C LEU A 121 -25.33 5.85 -7.23
N ALA A 122 -25.70 7.13 -7.10
CA ALA A 122 -26.46 7.85 -8.11
C ALA A 122 -25.62 8.06 -9.37
N VAL A 123 -26.05 7.48 -10.49
CA VAL A 123 -25.41 7.66 -11.80
C VAL A 123 -25.44 9.15 -12.19
N GLY A 124 -24.30 9.68 -12.64
CA GLY A 124 -24.10 11.10 -12.90
C GLY A 124 -23.69 11.90 -11.66
N GLY A 125 -23.72 11.30 -10.47
CA GLY A 125 -23.24 11.90 -9.23
C GLY A 125 -21.79 12.35 -9.34
N VAL A 126 -21.49 13.47 -8.71
CA VAL A 126 -20.20 14.16 -8.82
C VAL A 126 -19.56 14.28 -7.45
N ARG A 127 -18.25 14.03 -7.35
CA ARG A 127 -17.49 14.10 -6.10
C ARG A 127 -16.14 14.75 -6.31
N GLU A 128 -15.86 15.82 -5.58
CA GLU A 128 -14.57 16.50 -5.62
C GLU A 128 -13.49 15.75 -4.80
N LEU A 129 -12.26 15.79 -5.32
CA LEU A 129 -11.05 15.24 -4.73
C LEU A 129 -10.06 16.37 -4.42
N GLY A 130 -9.24 16.17 -3.40
CA GLY A 130 -8.28 17.17 -2.91
C GLY A 130 -8.85 18.08 -1.80
N VAL A 131 -10.07 17.79 -1.35
CA VAL A 131 -10.67 18.40 -0.15
C VAL A 131 -10.51 17.43 1.02
N THR A 132 -10.18 17.97 2.20
CA THR A 132 -10.01 17.20 3.43
C THR A 132 -11.38 16.95 4.06
N ASP A 133 -11.90 15.73 3.90
CA ASP A 133 -13.15 15.27 4.53
C ASP A 133 -12.82 14.09 5.45
N ARG A 134 -13.17 14.22 6.74
CA ARG A 134 -12.87 13.20 7.75
C ARG A 134 -13.54 11.86 7.46
N ALA A 135 -14.78 11.87 6.96
CA ALA A 135 -15.54 10.67 6.65
C ALA A 135 -14.94 9.95 5.44
N LEU A 136 -14.68 10.71 4.36
CA LEU A 136 -14.02 10.19 3.16
C LEU A 136 -12.62 9.66 3.47
N ALA A 137 -11.82 10.40 4.21
CA ALA A 137 -10.47 9.99 4.58
C ALA A 137 -10.46 8.68 5.39
N ALA A 138 -11.43 8.50 6.30
CA ALA A 138 -11.58 7.27 7.06
C ALA A 138 -11.93 6.07 6.15
N GLN A 139 -12.83 6.25 5.19
CA GLN A 139 -13.23 5.22 4.22
C GLN A 139 -12.10 4.88 3.23
N LEU A 140 -11.39 5.87 2.71
CA LEU A 140 -10.24 5.63 1.82
C LEU A 140 -9.11 4.89 2.55
N ARG A 141 -8.90 5.17 3.85
CA ARG A 141 -7.91 4.46 4.69
C ARG A 141 -8.33 3.05 5.09
N SER A 142 -9.62 2.72 5.08
CA SER A 142 -10.08 1.36 5.38
C SER A 142 -9.94 0.43 4.17
N CYS A 143 -9.97 0.95 2.94
CA CYS A 143 -9.88 0.17 1.70
C CYS A 143 -8.65 -0.77 1.64
N PRO A 144 -7.41 -0.32 1.94
CA PRO A 144 -6.26 -1.23 1.94
C PRO A 144 -6.34 -2.33 3.01
N ARG A 145 -7.01 -2.07 4.14
CA ARG A 145 -7.22 -3.10 5.18
C ARG A 145 -8.22 -4.14 4.72
N ALA A 146 -9.35 -3.70 4.15
CA ALA A 146 -10.35 -4.61 3.57
C ALA A 146 -9.77 -5.47 2.44
N ALA A 147 -8.88 -4.90 1.61
CA ALA A 147 -8.14 -5.65 0.60
C ALA A 147 -7.25 -6.73 1.21
N ARG A 148 -6.52 -6.40 2.29
CA ARG A 148 -5.70 -7.37 3.01
C ARG A 148 -6.53 -8.51 3.60
N ASP A 149 -7.69 -8.21 4.15
CA ASP A 149 -8.59 -9.22 4.73
C ASP A 149 -9.09 -10.19 3.65
N LEU A 150 -9.45 -9.68 2.46
CA LEU A 150 -9.82 -10.53 1.32
C LEU A 150 -8.64 -11.35 0.78
N VAL A 151 -7.45 -10.77 0.66
CA VAL A 151 -6.24 -11.48 0.24
C VAL A 151 -5.90 -12.61 1.23
N THR A 152 -6.13 -12.40 2.53
CA THR A 152 -6.01 -13.45 3.55
C THR A 152 -7.12 -14.49 3.43
N ALA A 153 -8.37 -14.09 3.22
CA ALA A 153 -9.50 -15.00 3.03
C ALA A 153 -9.33 -15.89 1.77
N ARG A 154 -8.73 -15.37 0.71
CA ARG A 154 -8.35 -16.12 -0.50
C ARG A 154 -7.18 -17.07 -0.31
N GLY A 155 -6.54 -17.07 0.87
CA GLY A 155 -5.36 -17.90 1.15
C GLY A 155 -4.07 -17.42 0.48
N TRP A 156 -4.03 -16.20 -0.05
CA TRP A 156 -2.80 -15.61 -0.61
C TRP A 156 -1.88 -15.04 0.47
N ARG A 157 -2.43 -14.72 1.64
CA ARG A 157 -1.67 -14.42 2.85
C ARG A 157 -2.11 -15.30 4.00
N ALA A 158 -1.17 -15.85 4.73
CA ALA A 158 -1.42 -16.63 5.94
C ALA A 158 -0.66 -16.03 7.13
N LEU A 159 -1.26 -16.13 8.31
CA LEU A 159 -0.56 -15.83 9.56
C LEU A 159 0.47 -16.93 9.83
N MET A 160 1.72 -16.66 9.48
CA MET A 160 2.82 -17.53 9.89
C MET A 160 3.13 -17.24 11.37
N VAL A 161 2.49 -17.99 12.27
CA VAL A 161 2.74 -17.91 13.71
C VAL A 161 4.04 -18.65 14.02
N GLY A 162 5.17 -17.97 13.80
CA GLY A 162 6.47 -18.52 14.21
C GLY A 162 6.58 -18.57 15.73
N ARG A 163 6.50 -19.77 16.33
CA ARG A 163 6.57 -20.02 17.79
C ARG A 163 7.69 -19.25 18.51
N GLY A 164 8.84 -19.08 17.86
CA GLY A 164 10.00 -18.38 18.43
C GLY A 164 9.79 -16.90 18.76
N GLY A 165 8.82 -16.20 18.14
CA GLY A 165 8.52 -14.82 18.50
C GLY A 165 7.89 -14.73 19.89
N LYS A 166 6.88 -15.58 20.15
CA LYS A 166 6.24 -15.70 21.45
C LYS A 166 7.24 -16.18 22.52
N LEU A 167 8.14 -17.10 22.17
CA LEU A 167 9.18 -17.57 23.08
C LEU A 167 10.11 -16.43 23.55
N ILE A 168 10.55 -15.55 22.65
CA ILE A 168 11.39 -14.39 23.03
C ILE A 168 10.65 -13.49 24.02
N VAL A 169 9.36 -13.22 23.80
CA VAL A 169 8.54 -12.39 24.71
C VAL A 169 8.38 -13.06 26.07
N ILE A 170 8.12 -14.38 26.09
CA ILE A 170 7.97 -15.16 27.33
C ILE A 170 9.28 -15.16 28.12
N VAL A 171 10.42 -15.44 27.48
CA VAL A 171 11.74 -15.43 28.13
C VAL A 171 12.06 -14.03 28.65
N MET A 172 11.80 -12.99 27.87
CA MET A 172 12.05 -11.61 28.30
C MET A 172 11.17 -11.22 29.49
N ALA A 173 9.88 -11.58 29.49
CA ALA A 173 8.99 -11.36 30.63
C ALA A 173 9.43 -12.14 31.87
N ALA A 174 9.87 -13.39 31.69
CA ALA A 174 10.36 -14.25 32.76
C ALA A 174 11.65 -13.73 33.41
N VAL A 175 12.46 -12.92 32.71
CA VAL A 175 13.66 -12.28 33.28
C VAL A 175 13.35 -10.89 33.83
N LEU A 176 12.59 -10.06 33.13
CA LEU A 176 12.34 -8.67 33.53
C LEU A 176 11.44 -8.56 34.77
N LEU A 177 10.39 -9.39 34.89
CA LEU A 177 9.48 -9.35 36.03
C LEU A 177 10.18 -9.63 37.37
N PRO A 178 10.94 -10.74 37.55
CA PRO A 178 11.64 -10.99 38.81
C PRO A 178 12.77 -9.98 39.06
N THR A 179 13.49 -9.53 38.03
CA THR A 179 14.54 -8.51 38.19
C THR A 179 13.96 -7.20 38.72
N LEU A 180 12.77 -6.80 38.25
CA LEU A 180 12.08 -5.60 38.70
C LEU A 180 11.58 -5.73 40.16
N VAL A 181 11.11 -6.92 40.55
CA VAL A 181 10.70 -7.20 41.94
C VAL A 181 11.90 -7.15 42.89
N ILE A 182 13.02 -7.78 42.50
CA ILE A 182 14.28 -7.74 43.29
C ILE A 182 14.79 -6.30 43.39
N PHE A 183 14.78 -5.55 42.29
CA PHE A 183 15.20 -4.15 42.27
C PHE A 183 14.31 -3.29 43.18
N GLY A 184 12.99 -3.47 43.15
CA GLY A 184 12.06 -2.80 44.05
C GLY A 184 12.32 -3.12 45.52
N ALA A 185 12.61 -4.38 45.85
CA ALA A 185 12.95 -4.79 47.21
C ALA A 185 14.27 -4.17 47.71
N VAL A 186 15.30 -4.12 46.86
CA VAL A 186 16.59 -3.46 47.16
C VAL A 186 16.39 -1.97 47.42
N VAL A 187 15.66 -1.26 46.54
CA VAL A 187 15.38 0.17 46.71
C VAL A 187 14.54 0.44 47.96
N GLN A 188 13.58 -0.44 48.29
CA GLN A 188 12.76 -0.28 49.49
C GLN A 188 13.57 -0.53 50.79
N SER A 189 14.55 -1.44 50.75
CA SER A 189 15.47 -1.68 51.88
C SER A 189 16.45 -0.52 52.12
N ALA A 190 16.67 0.34 51.11
CA ALA A 190 17.56 1.51 51.20
C ALA A 190 16.90 2.76 51.84
N GLY A 191 15.64 2.66 52.28
CA GLY A 191 14.92 3.72 53.00
C GLY A 191 13.71 4.29 52.25
N SER A 192 12.79 4.89 53.00
CA SER A 192 11.38 5.15 52.62
C SER A 192 11.10 6.31 51.65
N GLY A 193 12.09 6.78 50.87
CA GLY A 193 11.92 7.92 49.95
C GLY A 193 12.28 7.65 48.49
N GLN A 194 12.74 6.45 48.15
CA GLN A 194 13.38 6.18 46.85
C GLN A 194 12.50 5.46 45.82
N LEU A 195 11.22 5.20 46.12
CA LEU A 195 10.27 4.55 45.21
C LEU A 195 10.17 5.27 43.85
N GLY A 196 10.34 6.60 43.82
CA GLY A 196 10.38 7.39 42.59
C GLY A 196 11.49 6.98 41.61
N LYS A 197 12.57 6.34 42.08
CA LYS A 197 13.65 5.82 41.23
C LYS A 197 13.24 4.56 40.47
N VAL A 198 12.29 3.76 40.99
CA VAL A 198 11.86 2.49 40.37
C VAL A 198 10.88 2.73 39.22
N VAL A 199 10.00 3.72 39.36
CA VAL A 199 8.96 4.08 38.37
C VAL A 199 9.47 4.20 36.93
N PRO A 200 10.56 4.92 36.60
CA PRO A 200 11.04 5.02 35.22
C PRO A 200 11.50 3.66 34.64
N PHE A 201 12.09 2.78 35.47
CA PHE A 201 12.53 1.46 35.02
C PHE A 201 11.34 0.51 34.76
N VAL A 202 10.28 0.62 35.57
CA VAL A 202 9.00 -0.08 35.30
C VAL A 202 8.45 0.37 33.93
N GLY A 203 8.46 1.68 33.67
CA GLY A 203 8.01 2.26 32.39
C GLY A 203 8.83 1.76 31.20
N ILE A 204 10.17 1.77 31.31
CA ILE A 204 11.08 1.28 30.27
C ILE A 204 10.86 -0.22 30.02
N ALA A 205 10.78 -1.03 31.08
CA ALA A 205 10.53 -2.47 30.96
C ALA A 205 9.18 -2.76 30.28
N ALA A 206 8.12 -2.01 30.65
CA ALA A 206 6.81 -2.11 30.01
C ALA A 206 6.86 -1.73 28.52
N ILE A 207 7.58 -0.67 28.15
CA ILE A 207 7.79 -0.26 26.76
C ILE A 207 8.56 -1.35 25.99
N CYS A 208 9.63 -1.90 26.56
CA CYS A 208 10.40 -2.98 25.93
C CYS A 208 9.57 -4.25 25.73
N ILE A 209 8.78 -4.67 26.72
CA ILE A 209 7.84 -5.79 26.59
C ILE A 209 6.80 -5.51 25.52
N TYR A 210 6.22 -4.31 25.49
CA TYR A 210 5.29 -3.90 24.46
C TYR A 210 5.93 -3.96 23.06
N LEU A 211 7.12 -3.38 22.87
CA LEU A 211 7.84 -3.40 21.60
C LEU A 211 8.20 -4.83 21.16
N ALA A 212 8.72 -5.65 22.07
CA ALA A 212 9.04 -7.05 21.77
C ALA A 212 7.79 -7.84 21.37
N ASN A 213 6.65 -7.63 22.06
CA ASN A 213 5.38 -8.25 21.68
C ASN A 213 4.90 -7.78 20.30
N ARG A 214 5.06 -6.49 19.98
CA ARG A 214 4.74 -5.94 18.66
C ARG A 214 5.65 -6.49 17.55
N PHE A 215 6.92 -6.77 17.85
CA PHE A 215 7.85 -7.42 16.93
C PHE A 215 7.60 -8.93 16.79
N ALA A 216 7.18 -9.58 17.88
CA ALA A 216 6.86 -11.00 17.94
C ALA A 216 5.50 -11.37 17.33
N ALA A 217 4.58 -10.40 17.22
CA ALA A 217 3.26 -10.60 16.62
C ALA A 217 3.38 -11.23 15.23
N ALA A 218 2.54 -12.21 14.95
CA ALA A 218 2.51 -12.88 13.66
C ALA A 218 2.19 -11.86 12.56
N THR A 219 3.08 -11.71 11.58
CA THR A 219 2.76 -10.92 10.40
C THR A 219 2.14 -11.82 9.34
N PRO A 220 1.07 -11.37 8.66
CA PRO A 220 0.54 -12.08 7.50
C PRO A 220 1.61 -12.11 6.39
N GLN A 221 2.11 -13.30 6.11
CA GLN A 221 3.11 -13.57 5.08
C GLN A 221 2.43 -14.10 3.82
N LEU A 222 3.05 -13.91 2.66
CA LEU A 222 2.54 -14.47 1.41
C LEU A 222 2.70 -15.99 1.42
N THR A 223 1.63 -16.68 1.04
CA THR A 223 1.65 -18.12 0.73
C THR A 223 2.29 -18.33 -0.65
N GLU A 224 2.48 -19.58 -1.07
CA GLU A 224 2.99 -19.88 -2.42
C GLU A 224 2.08 -19.32 -3.52
N ALA A 225 0.76 -19.52 -3.40
CA ALA A 225 -0.23 -18.94 -4.31
C ALA A 225 -0.19 -17.40 -4.32
N GLY A 226 -0.03 -16.76 -3.15
CA GLY A 226 0.13 -15.30 -3.08
C GLY A 226 1.45 -14.80 -3.67
N ALA A 227 2.52 -15.56 -3.50
CA ALA A 227 3.83 -15.24 -4.07
C ALA A 227 3.82 -15.33 -5.60
N GLU A 228 3.10 -16.30 -6.16
CA GLU A 228 2.87 -16.40 -7.61
C GLU A 228 2.17 -15.14 -8.16
N GLN A 229 1.09 -14.70 -7.52
CA GLN A 229 0.38 -13.48 -7.94
C GLN A 229 1.28 -12.24 -7.83
N ARG A 230 2.04 -12.13 -6.74
CA ARG A 230 3.04 -11.07 -6.58
C ARG A 230 4.09 -11.11 -7.69
N ASP A 231 4.57 -12.30 -8.07
CA ASP A 231 5.59 -12.43 -9.10
C ASP A 231 5.05 -12.12 -10.50
N HIS A 232 3.78 -12.45 -10.80
CA HIS A 232 3.11 -11.96 -12.02
C HIS A 232 3.06 -10.42 -12.05
N LEU A 233 2.68 -9.78 -10.93
CA LEU A 233 2.67 -8.33 -10.82
C LEU A 233 4.08 -7.70 -10.96
N LYS A 234 5.12 -8.37 -10.45
CA LYS A 234 6.51 -7.94 -10.67
C LYS A 234 6.92 -8.11 -12.14
N GLY A 235 6.46 -9.16 -12.82
CA GLY A 235 6.66 -9.33 -14.26
C GLY A 235 6.04 -8.19 -15.05
N LEU A 236 4.85 -7.76 -14.64
CA LEU A 236 4.20 -6.56 -15.18
C LEU A 236 5.00 -5.29 -14.91
N LYS A 237 5.64 -5.16 -13.73
CA LYS A 237 6.55 -4.04 -13.45
C LYS A 237 7.73 -4.01 -14.43
N ILE A 238 8.33 -5.16 -14.72
CA ILE A 238 9.45 -5.24 -15.68
C ILE A 238 8.95 -4.76 -17.04
N PHE A 239 7.78 -5.23 -17.49
CA PHE A 239 7.16 -4.80 -18.75
C PHE A 239 6.93 -3.28 -18.79
N LEU A 240 6.36 -2.70 -17.74
CA LEU A 240 6.09 -1.27 -17.63
C LEU A 240 7.37 -0.41 -17.66
N GLY A 241 8.52 -0.98 -17.28
CA GLY A 241 9.82 -0.30 -17.32
C GLY A 241 10.54 -0.40 -18.67
N LEU A 242 10.05 -1.21 -19.61
CA LEU A 242 10.64 -1.33 -20.94
C LEU A 242 10.33 -0.09 -21.80
N ALA A 243 11.26 0.27 -22.68
CA ALA A 243 11.01 1.27 -23.71
C ALA A 243 9.88 0.80 -24.65
N GLN A 244 9.14 1.75 -25.26
CA GLN A 244 8.00 1.45 -26.12
C GLN A 244 8.36 0.46 -27.23
N ALA A 245 9.52 0.64 -27.87
CA ALA A 245 9.98 -0.23 -28.94
C ALA A 245 10.16 -1.69 -28.47
N ASP A 246 10.73 -1.89 -27.28
CA ASP A 246 10.95 -3.22 -26.72
C ASP A 246 9.65 -3.87 -26.25
N ARG A 247 8.68 -3.08 -25.78
CA ARG A 247 7.35 -3.58 -25.44
C ARG A 247 6.59 -4.05 -26.65
N VAL A 248 6.60 -3.28 -27.73
CA VAL A 248 5.95 -3.67 -28.99
C VAL A 248 6.55 -5.00 -29.46
N ARG A 249 7.88 -5.13 -29.46
CA ARG A 249 8.54 -6.39 -29.79
C ARG A 249 8.09 -7.54 -28.90
N LEU A 250 8.08 -7.35 -27.57
CA LEU A 250 7.68 -8.40 -26.63
C LEU A 250 6.21 -8.81 -26.77
N VAL A 251 5.32 -7.85 -27.03
CA VAL A 251 3.89 -8.10 -27.27
C VAL A 251 3.68 -8.82 -28.60
N GLN A 252 4.49 -8.50 -29.62
CA GLN A 252 4.46 -9.14 -30.93
C GLN A 252 5.10 -10.53 -30.93
N SER A 253 6.12 -10.77 -30.11
CA SER A 253 6.85 -12.04 -30.01
C SER A 253 6.25 -13.00 -28.97
N ALA A 254 5.06 -12.71 -28.44
CA ALA A 254 4.42 -13.57 -27.46
C ALA A 254 3.77 -14.77 -28.16
N ASP A 255 4.51 -15.89 -28.22
CA ASP A 255 4.12 -17.12 -28.95
C ASP A 255 2.84 -17.81 -28.44
N ASP A 256 2.40 -17.55 -27.20
CA ASP A 256 1.34 -18.32 -26.53
C ASP A 256 -0.09 -17.72 -26.63
N ALA A 257 -0.29 -16.61 -27.34
CA ALA A 257 -1.62 -15.95 -27.45
C ALA A 257 -1.84 -15.29 -28.82
N PRO A 258 -3.10 -15.08 -29.27
CA PRO A 258 -3.37 -14.22 -30.42
C PRO A 258 -2.75 -12.84 -30.16
N PRO A 259 -2.13 -12.20 -31.18
CA PRO A 259 -1.36 -10.98 -30.99
C PRO A 259 -2.23 -9.94 -30.29
N ALA A 260 -1.76 -9.44 -29.14
CA ALA A 260 -2.52 -8.46 -28.35
C ALA A 260 -2.66 -7.10 -29.06
N VAL A 261 -1.89 -6.93 -30.15
CA VAL A 261 -1.92 -5.80 -31.06
C VAL A 261 -1.81 -6.37 -32.47
N LYS A 262 -2.85 -6.18 -33.28
CA LYS A 262 -2.85 -6.49 -34.70
C LYS A 262 -1.86 -5.61 -35.42
N THR A 263 -1.25 -6.17 -36.44
CA THR A 263 -0.46 -5.42 -37.41
C THR A 263 -1.35 -4.96 -38.55
N ASP A 264 -1.08 -3.76 -39.06
CA ASP A 264 -1.64 -3.27 -40.30
C ASP A 264 -1.06 -4.06 -41.50
N ALA A 265 -1.55 -3.73 -42.69
CA ALA A 265 -1.10 -4.37 -43.94
C ALA A 265 0.40 -4.14 -44.25
N ALA A 266 1.07 -3.20 -43.58
CA ALA A 266 2.49 -2.90 -43.71
C ALA A 266 3.35 -3.56 -42.61
N GLY A 267 2.74 -4.32 -41.70
CA GLY A 267 3.42 -4.98 -40.58
C GLY A 267 3.69 -4.07 -39.38
N ALA A 268 3.19 -2.83 -39.37
CA ALA A 268 3.27 -1.93 -38.23
C ALA A 268 2.12 -2.21 -37.25
N PRO A 269 2.36 -2.11 -35.92
CA PRO A 269 1.31 -2.32 -34.93
C PRO A 269 0.21 -1.24 -35.03
N ASP A 270 -1.06 -1.65 -34.97
CA ASP A 270 -2.19 -0.72 -34.96
C ASP A 270 -2.14 0.20 -33.74
N THR A 271 -2.02 1.50 -34.00
CA THR A 271 -1.95 2.56 -32.97
C THR A 271 -3.17 2.53 -32.05
N VAL A 272 -4.36 2.18 -32.55
CA VAL A 272 -5.59 2.16 -31.75
C VAL A 272 -5.56 1.02 -30.73
N GLU A 273 -5.12 -0.16 -31.14
CA GLU A 273 -4.96 -1.32 -30.24
C GLU A 273 -3.82 -1.10 -29.23
N LEU A 274 -2.73 -0.45 -29.64
CA LEU A 274 -1.65 -0.02 -28.74
C LEU A 274 -2.14 0.94 -27.67
N VAL A 275 -2.96 1.93 -28.03
CA VAL A 275 -3.56 2.86 -27.05
C VAL A 275 -4.45 2.11 -26.09
N ARG A 276 -5.34 1.24 -26.58
CA ARG A 276 -6.22 0.45 -25.69
C ARG A 276 -5.44 -0.40 -24.72
N LEU A 277 -4.36 -1.06 -25.16
CA LEU A 277 -3.47 -1.82 -24.29
C LEU A 277 -2.78 -0.91 -23.27
N SER A 278 -2.26 0.23 -23.72
CA SER A 278 -1.54 1.19 -22.88
C SER A 278 -2.45 1.84 -21.83
N GLU A 279 -3.69 2.19 -22.18
CA GLU A 279 -4.72 2.66 -21.26
C GLU A 279 -5.07 1.57 -20.23
N LYS A 280 -5.23 0.32 -20.69
CA LYS A 280 -5.50 -0.83 -19.80
C LYS A 280 -4.39 -1.06 -18.77
N LEU A 281 -3.15 -0.71 -19.11
CA LEU A 281 -1.97 -0.85 -18.26
C LEU A 281 -1.65 0.38 -17.40
N LEU A 282 -2.19 1.56 -17.74
CA LEU A 282 -2.01 2.81 -16.99
C LEU A 282 -2.31 2.66 -15.48
N PRO A 283 -3.38 1.97 -15.04
CA PRO A 283 -3.63 1.74 -13.61
C PRO A 283 -2.47 1.02 -12.90
N PHE A 284 -1.80 0.09 -13.58
CA PHE A 284 -0.65 -0.62 -13.02
C PHE A 284 0.61 0.25 -13.03
N ALA A 285 0.77 1.14 -14.01
CA ALA A 285 1.82 2.15 -13.99
C ALA A 285 1.70 3.06 -12.75
N VAL A 286 0.47 3.52 -12.44
CA VAL A 286 0.17 4.29 -11.21
C VAL A 286 0.43 3.46 -9.96
N LEU A 287 0.06 2.17 -9.96
CA LEU A 287 0.35 1.28 -8.84
C LEU A 287 1.86 1.21 -8.53
N TRP A 288 2.67 1.08 -9.57
CA TRP A 288 4.13 0.95 -9.50
C TRP A 288 4.88 2.28 -9.34
N GLY A 289 4.22 3.42 -9.59
CA GLY A 289 4.84 4.74 -9.50
C GLY A 289 5.65 5.14 -10.73
N VAL A 290 5.30 4.60 -11.91
CA VAL A 290 5.94 4.89 -13.21
C VAL A 290 4.97 5.57 -14.18
N GLU A 291 3.90 6.16 -13.66
CA GLU A 291 2.82 6.78 -14.43
C GLU A 291 3.28 7.96 -15.29
N ARG A 292 4.35 8.67 -14.91
CA ARG A 292 4.82 9.85 -15.64
C ARG A 292 5.44 9.49 -16.98
N ASP A 293 6.25 8.44 -16.99
CA ASP A 293 6.86 7.93 -18.22
C ASP A 293 5.81 7.23 -19.07
N TRP A 294 4.91 6.46 -18.44
CA TRP A 294 3.79 5.82 -19.15
C TRP A 294 2.81 6.82 -19.77
N ALA A 295 2.50 7.91 -19.06
CA ALA A 295 1.63 8.97 -19.57
C ALA A 295 2.27 9.72 -20.74
N ARG A 296 3.60 9.90 -20.74
CA ARG A 296 4.34 10.50 -21.86
C ARG A 296 4.20 9.66 -23.14
N GLU A 297 4.24 8.34 -23.02
CA GLU A 297 4.10 7.46 -24.18
C GLU A 297 2.67 7.40 -24.70
N LEU A 298 1.69 7.40 -23.80
CA LEU A 298 0.28 7.52 -24.19
C LEU A 298 0.01 8.80 -24.98
N VAL A 299 0.61 9.93 -24.56
CA VAL A 299 0.53 11.20 -25.29
C VAL A 299 1.03 11.06 -26.72
N VAL A 300 2.19 10.42 -26.93
CA VAL A 300 2.74 10.20 -28.27
C VAL A 300 1.76 9.41 -29.14
N LEU A 301 1.12 8.38 -28.58
CA LEU A 301 0.13 7.60 -29.31
C LEU A 301 -1.15 8.39 -29.64
N TYR A 302 -1.61 9.28 -28.76
CA TYR A 302 -2.73 10.18 -29.06
C TYR A 302 -2.40 11.19 -30.16
N GLU A 303 -1.18 11.73 -30.17
CA GLU A 303 -0.70 12.64 -31.21
C GLU A 303 -0.57 11.95 -32.57
N GLN A 304 -0.33 10.64 -32.59
CA GLN A 304 -0.29 9.80 -33.79
C GLN A 304 -1.67 9.43 -34.36
N GLY A 305 -2.74 10.08 -33.90
CA GLY A 305 -4.09 9.94 -34.46
C GLY A 305 -5.00 8.95 -33.74
N ALA A 306 -4.59 8.44 -32.58
CA ALA A 306 -5.48 7.61 -31.77
C ALA A 306 -6.62 8.43 -31.14
N PRO A 307 -7.80 7.81 -30.90
CA PRO A 307 -8.93 8.50 -30.28
C PRO A 307 -8.58 9.00 -28.87
N LYS A 308 -8.96 10.25 -28.58
CA LYS A 308 -8.73 10.91 -27.28
C LYS A 308 -9.40 10.14 -26.12
N PRO A 309 -8.83 10.20 -24.90
CA PRO A 309 -9.34 9.43 -23.76
C PRO A 309 -10.71 9.94 -23.30
N GLY A 310 -11.77 9.13 -23.44
CA GLY A 310 -13.12 9.49 -22.97
C GLY A 310 -13.32 9.40 -21.44
N TRP A 311 -12.33 8.84 -20.73
CA TRP A 311 -12.33 8.66 -19.29
C TRP A 311 -11.73 9.86 -18.52
N LEU A 312 -11.02 10.75 -19.22
CA LEU A 312 -10.42 11.97 -18.66
C LEU A 312 -10.90 13.21 -19.42
N MET A 313 -11.54 14.15 -18.72
CA MET A 313 -11.84 15.47 -19.28
C MET A 313 -10.88 16.52 -18.72
N LEU A 314 -10.21 17.23 -19.63
CA LEU A 314 -9.33 18.35 -19.35
C LEU A 314 -10.12 19.67 -19.46
N GLN A 315 -9.61 20.75 -18.86
CA GLN A 315 -10.10 22.09 -19.20
C GLN A 315 -9.48 22.52 -20.53
N GLY A 316 -10.32 22.74 -21.54
CA GLY A 316 -9.90 23.13 -22.87
C GLY A 316 -9.41 21.97 -23.73
N ASP A 317 -8.62 22.29 -24.75
CA ASP A 317 -8.13 21.30 -25.72
C ASP A 317 -7.13 20.33 -25.10
N PHE A 318 -7.11 19.11 -25.66
CA PHE A 318 -6.17 18.08 -25.25
C PHE A 318 -4.73 18.53 -25.54
N SER A 319 -3.87 18.52 -24.51
CA SER A 319 -2.43 18.74 -24.65
C SER A 319 -1.64 17.74 -23.80
N ALA A 320 -0.45 17.40 -24.28
CA ALA A 320 0.53 16.53 -23.62
C ALA A 320 0.80 16.94 -22.15
N THR A 321 0.98 18.23 -21.94
CA THR A 321 1.30 18.83 -20.64
C THR A 321 0.10 18.76 -19.69
N ALA A 322 -1.09 19.12 -20.17
CA ALA A 322 -2.32 19.04 -19.37
C ALA A 322 -2.66 17.59 -19.00
N PHE A 323 -2.48 16.63 -19.90
CA PHE A 323 -2.68 15.21 -19.61
C PHE A 323 -1.75 14.72 -18.50
N ASN A 324 -0.45 14.97 -18.63
CA ASN A 324 0.54 14.58 -17.61
C ASN A 324 0.28 15.25 -16.25
N ALA A 325 -0.08 16.53 -16.26
CA ALA A 325 -0.45 17.28 -15.05
C ALA A 325 -1.70 16.68 -14.40
N ALA A 326 -2.71 16.32 -15.20
CA ALA A 326 -3.96 15.75 -14.71
C ALA A 326 -3.74 14.37 -14.06
N VAL A 327 -2.97 13.48 -14.69
CA VAL A 327 -2.66 12.15 -14.14
C VAL A 327 -1.89 12.28 -12.82
N THR A 328 -0.86 13.13 -12.80
CA THR A 328 -0.02 13.32 -11.60
C THR A 328 -0.79 14.01 -10.47
N GLY A 329 -1.55 15.06 -10.78
CA GLY A 329 -2.29 15.82 -9.79
C GLY A 329 -3.48 15.04 -9.21
N LEU A 330 -4.10 14.14 -9.98
CA LEU A 330 -5.13 13.24 -9.47
C LEU A 330 -4.58 12.38 -8.31
N ILE A 331 -3.39 11.80 -8.47
CA ILE A 331 -2.76 10.97 -7.42
C ILE A 331 -2.54 11.80 -6.15
N GLY A 332 -2.05 13.03 -6.31
CA GLY A 332 -1.88 13.98 -5.21
C GLY A 332 -3.21 14.34 -4.52
N SER A 333 -4.26 14.57 -5.28
CA SER A 333 -5.59 14.89 -4.74
C SER A 333 -6.24 13.71 -4.03
N VAL A 334 -6.08 12.48 -4.52
CA VAL A 334 -6.51 11.26 -3.82
C VAL A 334 -5.75 11.11 -2.51
N ALA A 335 -4.43 11.29 -2.53
CA ALA A 335 -3.60 11.23 -1.32
C ALA A 335 -4.05 12.29 -0.29
N LYS A 336 -4.33 13.52 -0.74
CA LYS A 336 -4.86 14.60 0.10
C LYS A 336 -6.25 14.28 0.65
N SER A 337 -7.16 13.73 -0.14
CA SER A 337 -8.48 13.30 0.36
C SER A 337 -8.41 12.11 1.32
N ALA A 338 -7.33 11.33 1.27
CA ALA A 338 -7.05 10.27 2.23
C ALA A 338 -6.34 10.78 3.49
N THR A 339 -6.03 12.08 3.65
CA THR A 339 -5.51 12.62 4.91
C THR A 339 -6.64 12.97 5.86
N LEU A 340 -6.52 12.54 7.13
CA LEU A 340 -7.41 13.02 8.17
C LEU A 340 -7.06 14.49 8.46
N PRO A 341 -8.05 15.37 8.64
CA PRO A 341 -7.77 16.72 9.12
C PRO A 341 -7.04 16.63 10.47
N GLY A 342 -6.00 17.43 10.65
CA GLY A 342 -5.26 17.50 11.91
C GLY A 342 -6.22 17.90 13.03
N GLY A 343 -6.48 16.96 13.95
CA GLY A 343 -7.19 17.27 15.18
C GLY A 343 -6.19 17.90 16.15
N SER A 344 -6.38 19.18 16.46
CA SER A 344 -5.86 19.74 17.70
C SER A 344 -6.36 18.83 18.84
N PRO A 345 -5.51 18.37 19.77
CA PRO A 345 -5.99 17.59 20.90
C PRO A 345 -6.88 18.52 21.72
N ALA A 346 -8.20 18.30 21.64
CA ALA A 346 -9.13 18.94 22.55
C ALA A 346 -8.79 18.44 23.95
N SER A 347 -8.16 19.31 24.74
CA SER A 347 -8.01 19.15 26.18
C SER A 347 -9.39 18.93 26.79
N ARG A 348 -9.62 17.75 27.36
CA ARG A 348 -10.61 17.48 28.39
C ARG A 348 -9.92 16.74 29.51
#